data_AF-A0A971J9U3-F1
#
_entry.id   AF-A0A971J9U3-F1
#
_cell.length_a   1.000
_cell.length_b   1.000
_cell.length_c   1.000
_cell.angle_alpha   90.00
_cell.angle_beta   90.00
_cell.angle_gamma   90.00
#
_symmetry.space_group_name_H-M   'P 1'
#
loop_
_entity.id
_entity.type
_entity.pdbx_description
1 polymer ?
#
loop_
_entity_poly.entity_id
_entity_poly.type
_entity_poly.pdbx_seq_one_letter_code
_entity_poly.pdbx_strand_id
1 'polypeptide(L)' 'MKTPLRLFAMLAVLLVVTVGVSLTLGRYPVSLADLFRFLAYRLFGWGEMSPDACRLFQSLFFDIRLPRI' A
#
# COMPACT_ATOMS: atom_id res chain seq x y z
N MET A 1 -17.73 -28.10 6.50
CA MET A 1 -17.63 -27.06 5.44
C MET A 1 -17.03 -25.75 5.99
N LYS A 2 -15.78 -25.77 6.52
CA LYS A 2 -15.07 -24.57 7.05
C LYS A 2 -13.89 -24.11 6.16
N THR A 3 -13.65 -24.85 5.08
CA THR A 3 -12.61 -24.59 4.09
C THR A 3 -12.75 -23.29 3.30
N PRO A 4 -13.95 -22.78 2.92
CA PRO A 4 -14.02 -21.58 2.08
C PRO A 4 -13.48 -20.36 2.82
N LEU A 5 -13.79 -20.20 4.11
CA LEU A 5 -13.34 -19.03 4.88
C LEU A 5 -11.82 -18.96 5.01
N ARG A 6 -11.14 -20.11 5.22
CA ARG A 6 -9.68 -20.16 5.28
C ARG A 6 -9.04 -19.82 3.93
N LEU A 7 -9.66 -20.29 2.85
CA LEU A 7 -9.17 -20.05 1.50
C LEU A 7 -9.36 -18.59 1.09
N PHE A 8 -10.51 -17.99 1.42
CA PHE A 8 -10.75 -16.56 1.28
C PHE A 8 -9.78 -15.72 2.12
N ALA A 9 -9.54 -16.09 3.38
CA ALA A 9 -8.58 -15.40 4.23
C ALA A 9 -7.16 -15.47 3.65
N MET A 10 -6.74 -16.64 3.15
CA MET A 10 -5.44 -16.81 2.49
C MET A 10 -5.33 -15.94 1.23
N LEU A 11 -6.35 -15.93 0.37
CA LEU A 11 -6.36 -15.12 -0.85
C LEU A 11 -6.35 -13.62 -0.54
N ALA A 12 -7.07 -13.18 0.50
CA ALA A 12 -7.07 -11.79 0.94
C ALA A 12 -5.68 -11.37 1.46
N VAL A 13 -5.04 -12.21 2.27
CA VAL A 13 -3.66 -11.96 2.73
C VAL A 13 -2.70 -11.90 1.54
N LEU A 14 -2.81 -12.85 0.61
CA LEU A 14 -1.98 -12.88 -0.59
C LEU A 14 -2.15 -11.59 -1.40
N LEU A 15 -3.38 -11.12 -1.60
CA LEU A 15 -3.70 -9.88 -2.31
C LEU A 15 -3.04 -8.66 -1.65
N VAL A 16 -3.16 -8.53 -0.32
CA VAL A 16 -2.55 -7.40 0.41
C VAL A 16 -1.03 -7.43 0.26
N VAL A 17 -0.41 -8.62 0.32
CA VAL A 17 1.03 -8.79 0.13
C VAL A 17 1.45 -8.42 -1.29
N THR A 18 0.76 -8.91 -2.33
CA THR A 18 1.11 -8.57 -3.72
C THR A 18 0.92 -7.10 -4.03
N VAL A 19 -0.15 -6.47 -3.53
CA VAL A 19 -0.35 -5.02 -3.68
C VAL A 19 0.76 -4.25 -2.97
N GLY A 20 1.11 -4.61 -1.74
CA GLY A 20 2.21 -3.98 -1.00
C GLY A 20 3.55 -4.11 -1.73
N VAL A 21 3.89 -5.32 -2.19
CA VAL A 21 5.12 -5.57 -2.94
C VAL A 21 5.13 -4.80 -4.26
N SER A 22 4.03 -4.82 -5.02
CA SER A 22 3.89 -4.08 -6.28
C SER A 22 4.01 -2.57 -6.09
N LEU A 23 3.44 -2.03 -5.00
CA LEU A 23 3.58 -0.62 -4.64
C LEU A 23 5.01 -0.27 -4.23
N THR A 24 5.85 -1.21 -3.79
CA THR A 24 7.28 -0.93 -3.52
C THR A 24 8.17 -1.10 -4.74
N LEU A 25 7.80 -1.95 -5.69
CA LEU A 25 8.50 -2.15 -6.95
C LEU A 25 8.30 -0.95 -7.90
N GLY A 26 9.37 -0.25 -8.25
CA GLY A 26 9.33 0.82 -9.23
C GLY A 26 10.60 1.67 -9.27
N ARG A 27 10.67 2.60 -10.23
CA ARG A 27 11.80 3.53 -10.44
C ARG A 27 12.07 4.47 -9.26
N TYR A 28 11.04 4.73 -8.45
CA TYR A 28 11.18 5.50 -7.22
C TYR A 28 11.34 4.51 -6.06
N PRO A 29 12.47 4.53 -5.34
CA PRO A 29 12.68 3.69 -4.18
C PRO A 29 11.76 4.19 -3.07
N VAL A 30 10.58 3.59 -2.97
CA VAL A 30 9.69 3.83 -1.84
C VAL A 30 9.93 2.69 -0.87
N SER A 31 10.43 3.03 0.31
CA SER A 31 10.61 2.03 1.36
C SER A 31 9.26 1.49 1.80
N LEU A 32 9.18 0.20 2.15
CA LEU A 32 8.01 -0.36 2.83
C LEU A 32 7.62 0.48 4.06
N ALA A 33 8.61 1.02 4.77
CA ALA A 33 8.38 1.89 5.92
C ALA A 33 7.64 3.19 5.55
N ASP A 34 7.95 3.79 4.40
CA ASP A 34 7.30 5.01 3.92
C ASP A 34 5.89 4.73 3.42
N LEU A 35 5.67 3.57 2.79
CA LEU A 35 4.33 3.08 2.43
C LEU A 35 3.47 2.91 3.69
N PHE A 36 3.97 2.23 4.72
CA PHE A 36 3.24 2.06 5.98
C PHE A 36 3.00 3.39 6.69
N ARG A 37 3.98 4.31 6.71
CA ARG A 37 3.80 5.66 7.24
C ARG A 37 2.73 6.45 6.49
N PHE A 38 2.76 6.43 5.16
CA PHE A 38 1.74 7.07 4.33
C PHE A 38 0.35 6.46 4.59
N LEU A 39 0.26 5.13 4.68
CA LEU A 39 -1.00 4.44 4.93
C LEU A 39 -1.53 4.71 6.35
N ALA A 40 -0.67 4.71 7.37
CA ALA A 40 -1.00 5.05 8.74
C ALA A 40 -1.44 6.52 8.85
N TYR A 41 -0.74 7.44 8.18
CA TYR A 41 -1.10 8.85 8.11
C TYR A 41 -2.43 9.05 7.40
N ARG A 42 -2.68 8.35 6.29
CA ARG A 42 -3.91 8.48 5.49
C ARG A 42 -5.14 7.85 6.15
N LEU A 43 -5.01 6.68 6.77
CA LEU A 43 -6.13 5.93 7.36
C LEU A 43 -6.41 6.33 8.81
N PHE A 44 -5.35 6.58 9.59
CA PHE A 44 -5.47 6.84 11.03
C PHE A 44 -5.07 8.26 11.43
N GLY A 45 -4.52 9.07 10.50
CA GLY A 45 -3.93 10.37 10.84
C GLY A 45 -2.66 10.26 11.68
N TRP A 46 -2.03 9.08 11.70
CA TRP A 46 -0.89 8.79 12.56
C TRP A 46 0.45 8.94 11.83
N GLY A 47 1.36 9.69 12.46
CA GLY A 47 2.71 9.93 11.96
C GLY A 47 2.91 11.37 11.48
N GLU A 48 4.15 11.86 11.59
CA GLU A 48 4.54 13.14 11.00
C GLU A 48 5.02 12.89 9.57
N MET A 49 4.28 13.43 8.59
CA MET A 49 4.65 13.39 7.19
C MET A 49 4.51 14.78 6.60
N SER A 50 5.53 15.24 5.87
CA SER A 50 5.45 16.56 5.25
C SER A 50 4.32 16.57 4.19
N PRO A 51 3.55 17.68 4.09
CA PRO A 51 2.44 17.78 3.15
C PRO A 51 2.85 17.52 1.70
N ASP A 52 4.07 17.94 1.33
CA ASP A 52 4.63 17.76 0.00
C ASP A 52 4.97 16.30 -0.30
N ALA A 53 5.57 15.59 0.66
CA ALA A 53 5.83 14.16 0.54
C ALA A 53 4.51 13.37 0.44
N CYS A 54 3.51 13.73 1.24
CA CYS A 54 2.19 13.10 1.17
C CYS A 54 1.55 13.27 -0.21
N ARG A 55 1.63 14.46 -0.82
CA ARG A 55 1.12 14.71 -2.19
C ARG A 55 1.88 13.92 -3.25
N LEU A 56 3.21 13.84 -3.12
CA LEU A 56 4.06 13.04 -4.02
C LEU A 56 3.72 11.55 -3.94
N PHE A 57 3.59 11.00 -2.74
CA PHE A 57 3.21 9.59 -2.58
C PHE A 57 1.79 9.34 -3.05
N GLN A 58 0.87 10.29 -2.83
CA GLN A 58 -0.50 10.16 -3.32
C GLN A 58 -0.56 10.10 -4.84
N SER A 59 0.09 11.02 -5.56
CA SER A 59 0.10 10.98 -7.03
C SER A 59 0.85 9.75 -7.56
N LEU A 60 1.98 9.41 -6.95
CA LEU A 60 2.76 8.25 -7.38
C LEU A 60 2.03 6.93 -7.15
N PHE A 61 1.36 6.76 -6.02
CA PHE A 61 0.58 5.56 -5.76
C PHE A 61 -0.71 5.55 -6.55
N PHE A 62 -1.56 6.58 -6.45
CA PHE A 62 -2.90 6.56 -7.06
C PHE A 62 -2.95 6.87 -8.55
N ASP A 63 -2.08 7.75 -9.06
CA ASP A 63 -2.12 8.15 -10.47
C ASP A 63 -1.16 7.35 -11.35
N ILE A 64 -0.10 6.76 -10.77
CA ILE A 64 0.94 6.06 -11.55
C ILE A 64 0.93 4.55 -11.31
N ARG A 65 0.95 4.09 -10.05
CA ARG A 65 1.10 2.65 -9.73
C ARG A 65 -0.24 1.91 -9.66
N LEU A 66 -1.25 2.46 -8.99
CA LEU A 66 -2.57 1.85 -8.82
C LEU A 66 -3.30 1.57 -10.14
N PRO A 67 -3.27 2.45 -11.17
CA PRO A 67 -3.94 2.17 -12.45
C PRO A 67 -3.31 1.02 -13.23
N ARG A 68 -2.09 0.60 -12.86
CA ARG A 68 -1.37 -0.51 -13.48
C ARG A 68 -1.56 -1.85 -12.75
N ILE A 69 -2.06 -1.82 -11.51
CA ILE A 69 -2.31 -3.00 -10.66
C ILE A 69 -3.79 -3.34 -10.74
#